data_AF-A0A2V1AWX1-F1
#
_entry.id   AF-A0A2V1AWX1-F1
#
_cell.length_a   1.000
_cell.length_b   1.000
_cell.length_c   1.000
_cell.angle_alpha   90.00
_cell.angle_beta   90.00
_cell.angle_gamma   90.00
#
_symmetry.space_group_name_H-M   'P 1'
#
loop_
_entity.id
_entity.type
_entity.pdbx_description
1 polymer ?
#
loop_
_entity_poly.entity_id
_entity_poly.type
_entity_poly.pdbx_seq_one_letter_code
_entity_poly.pdbx_strand_id
1 'polypeptide(L)'
;MSESKKGPSVVVSPQLSHTSEDELHTGEDNVFVVKEEGPDFRGVTCFGAAVLIAKSQFGLGVLGLPQTFHALGFVPGLISLIVLCSISTWTGYVVGKFRIRHPHVYSIGEAAEMMFGSVGREFMGGAYWLFYALCYGASVLTLSIAFNTLSEHAICTTAWVGIGAIITLILGTATRTMKVMSWCGYLAIASKNSFVHWSTWVSMMTIVIVFGFVIASAIPFFNNLLALIGALLGTSFTLIVPGCLALYEMSGYEKKNGDSTLMWISSCKNRWKVSRKNYITLFVATFAIVFGSFILVSGTYGAVQSIMDAYENGTVSRAFDCADNS
;
A
#
# COMPACT_ATOMS: atom_id res chain seq x y z
N MET A 1 -9.54 -59.04 -19.57
CA MET A 1 -9.46 -58.23 -18.35
C MET A 1 -8.52 -57.07 -18.65
N SER A 2 -9.08 -55.86 -18.68
CA SER A 2 -8.40 -54.62 -19.06
C SER A 2 -7.68 -54.06 -17.84
N GLU A 3 -6.37 -53.80 -17.94
CA GLU A 3 -5.68 -52.86 -17.06
C GLU A 3 -5.07 -51.74 -17.90
N SER A 4 -5.68 -50.57 -17.79
CA SER A 4 -5.19 -49.30 -18.35
C SER A 4 -4.09 -48.76 -17.43
N LYS A 5 -2.83 -48.80 -17.87
CA LYS A 5 -1.73 -48.11 -17.20
C LYS A 5 -1.78 -46.62 -17.56
N LYS A 6 -2.25 -45.79 -16.62
CA LYS A 6 -2.10 -44.32 -16.64
C LYS A 6 -0.61 -43.98 -16.63
N GLY A 7 -0.16 -43.25 -17.65
CA GLY A 7 1.16 -42.64 -17.68
C GLY A 7 1.32 -41.54 -16.62
N PRO A 8 2.56 -41.19 -16.24
CA PRO A 8 2.82 -40.19 -15.21
C PRO A 8 2.30 -38.81 -15.65
N SER A 9 1.43 -38.25 -14.82
CA SER A 9 0.94 -36.88 -14.93
C SER A 9 2.08 -35.89 -14.70
N VAL A 10 2.39 -35.09 -15.72
CA VAL A 10 3.32 -33.96 -15.63
C VAL A 10 2.72 -32.90 -14.69
N VAL A 11 3.19 -32.87 -13.45
CA VAL A 11 2.96 -31.74 -12.53
C VAL A 11 4.04 -30.71 -12.84
N VAL A 12 3.64 -29.56 -13.39
CA VAL A 12 4.55 -28.45 -13.66
C VAL A 12 4.93 -27.80 -12.32
N SER A 13 6.08 -28.19 -11.77
CA SER A 13 6.77 -27.46 -10.71
C SER A 13 7.39 -26.19 -11.31
N PRO A 14 7.14 -24.98 -10.77
CA PRO A 14 7.77 -23.78 -11.30
C PRO A 14 9.15 -23.59 -10.68
N GLN A 15 10.18 -24.21 -11.27
CA GLN A 15 11.56 -23.75 -11.13
C GLN A 15 12.36 -24.02 -12.41
N LEU A 16 13.12 -23.00 -12.80
CA LEU A 16 14.38 -23.05 -13.54
C LEU A 16 14.33 -23.36 -15.05
N SER A 17 14.45 -22.33 -15.90
CA SER A 17 15.24 -22.46 -17.13
C SER A 17 15.80 -21.10 -17.59
N HIS A 18 17.13 -21.11 -17.78
CA HIS A 18 18.04 -20.03 -18.20
C HIS A 18 18.67 -19.19 -17.11
N THR A 19 19.53 -19.85 -16.34
CA THR A 19 20.64 -19.20 -15.63
C THR A 19 21.93 -19.66 -16.29
N SER A 20 22.52 -18.78 -17.11
CA SER A 20 23.94 -18.83 -17.47
C SER A 20 24.80 -18.75 -16.20
N GLU A 21 25.97 -19.38 -16.23
CA GLU A 21 26.88 -19.66 -15.10
C GLU A 21 27.39 -18.44 -14.29
N ASP A 22 26.88 -17.22 -14.56
CA ASP A 22 27.20 -15.98 -13.84
C ASP A 22 26.36 -15.74 -12.56
N GLU A 23 25.28 -16.50 -12.28
CA GLU A 23 24.44 -16.30 -11.07
C GLU A 23 24.85 -17.13 -9.83
N LEU A 24 26.05 -17.73 -9.79
CA LEU A 24 26.49 -18.42 -8.57
C LEU A 24 26.73 -17.43 -7.40
N HIS A 25 26.90 -16.14 -7.69
CA HIS A 25 27.13 -15.10 -6.68
C HIS A 25 25.88 -14.27 -6.30
N THR A 26 24.71 -14.49 -6.92
CA THR A 26 23.48 -13.73 -6.63
C THR A 26 22.44 -14.48 -5.78
N GLY A 27 22.72 -15.75 -5.42
CA GLY A 27 21.80 -16.58 -4.63
C GLY A 27 21.75 -16.27 -3.12
N GLU A 28 22.74 -15.59 -2.56
CA GLU A 28 22.81 -15.31 -1.12
C GLU A 28 21.94 -14.13 -0.67
N ASP A 29 21.65 -13.18 -1.57
CA ASP A 29 20.90 -11.95 -1.27
C ASP A 29 19.38 -12.09 -1.42
N ASN A 30 18.88 -13.25 -1.86
CA ASN A 30 17.45 -13.47 -1.99
C ASN A 30 16.83 -13.77 -0.61
N VAL A 31 16.27 -12.73 0.00
CA VAL A 31 15.61 -12.77 1.33
C VAL A 31 14.52 -13.85 1.43
N PHE A 32 13.95 -14.31 0.31
CA PHE A 32 12.89 -15.33 0.27
C PHE A 32 13.38 -16.78 0.21
N VAL A 33 14.69 -17.04 0.28
CA VAL A 33 15.20 -18.41 0.43
C VAL A 33 14.79 -18.94 1.79
N VAL A 34 14.03 -20.03 1.81
CA VAL A 34 13.64 -20.73 3.05
C VAL A 34 14.89 -21.37 3.64
N LYS A 35 15.49 -20.72 4.63
CA LYS A 35 16.61 -21.26 5.41
C LYS A 35 16.06 -22.17 6.51
N GLU A 36 16.76 -23.26 6.85
CA GLU A 36 16.38 -24.16 7.95
C GLU A 36 16.26 -23.40 9.29
N GLU A 37 17.10 -22.38 9.49
CA GLU A 37 17.00 -21.42 10.59
C GLU A 37 16.77 -20.00 10.05
N GLY A 38 15.50 -19.59 9.96
CA GLY A 38 15.11 -18.24 9.55
C GLY A 38 13.60 -18.03 9.51
N PRO A 39 13.11 -16.77 9.48
CA PRO A 39 11.70 -16.49 9.23
C PRO A 39 11.32 -16.95 7.81
N ASP A 40 10.26 -17.76 7.71
CA ASP A 40 9.69 -18.13 6.42
C ASP A 40 8.88 -16.96 5.84
N PHE A 41 9.45 -16.31 4.83
CA PHE A 41 8.81 -15.19 4.14
C PHE A 41 7.84 -15.62 3.03
N ARG A 42 7.69 -16.93 2.77
CA ARG A 42 6.76 -17.52 1.80
C ARG A 42 5.58 -18.25 2.46
N GLY A 43 5.50 -18.24 3.79
CA GLY A 43 4.53 -19.02 4.57
C GLY A 43 3.06 -18.59 4.46
N VAL A 44 2.71 -17.59 3.65
CA VAL A 44 1.33 -17.08 3.51
C VAL A 44 0.68 -17.66 2.25
N THR A 45 -0.40 -18.43 2.42
CA THR A 45 -1.21 -18.92 1.29
C THR A 45 -1.95 -17.78 0.60
N CYS A 46 -2.35 -17.95 -0.66
CA CYS A 46 -3.14 -16.94 -1.38
C CYS A 46 -4.42 -16.54 -0.61
N PHE A 47 -5.09 -17.51 0.00
CA PHE A 47 -6.24 -17.25 0.86
C PHE A 47 -5.85 -16.47 2.13
N GLY A 48 -4.75 -16.85 2.79
CA GLY A 48 -4.23 -16.11 3.95
C GLY A 48 -3.89 -14.66 3.59
N ALA A 49 -3.24 -14.42 2.45
CA ALA A 49 -2.92 -13.08 1.96
C ALA A 49 -4.20 -12.28 1.66
N ALA A 50 -5.20 -12.89 1.02
CA ALA A 50 -6.48 -12.24 0.74
C ALA A 50 -7.19 -11.82 2.03
N VAL A 51 -7.21 -12.67 3.06
CA VAL A 51 -7.81 -12.35 4.37
C VAL A 51 -7.04 -11.24 5.07
N LEU A 52 -5.70 -11.26 5.05
CA LEU A 52 -4.87 -10.20 5.65
C LEU A 52 -5.12 -8.84 4.98
N ILE A 53 -5.18 -8.81 3.64
CA ILE A 53 -5.49 -7.61 2.88
C ILE A 53 -6.93 -7.15 3.18
N ALA A 54 -7.92 -8.03 3.12
CA ALA A 54 -9.31 -7.68 3.40
C ALA A 54 -9.47 -7.08 4.81
N LYS A 55 -8.85 -7.69 5.83
CA LYS A 55 -8.87 -7.18 7.20
C LYS A 55 -8.33 -5.76 7.32
N SER A 56 -7.27 -5.43 6.57
CA SER A 56 -6.71 -4.07 6.56
C SER A 56 -7.65 -3.02 5.96
N GLN A 57 -8.62 -3.43 5.13
CA GLN A 57 -9.53 -2.50 4.43
C GLN A 57 -10.82 -2.24 5.20
N PHE A 58 -11.32 -3.21 5.99
CA PHE A 58 -12.58 -3.08 6.72
C PHE A 58 -12.56 -1.95 7.77
N GLY A 59 -11.42 -1.65 8.39
CA GLY A 59 -11.34 -0.59 9.40
C GLY A 59 -11.45 0.80 8.78
N LEU A 60 -10.50 1.16 7.92
CA LEU A 60 -10.42 2.51 7.37
C LEU A 60 -11.58 2.82 6.40
N GLY A 61 -11.97 1.87 5.53
CA GLY A 61 -12.95 2.15 4.48
C GLY A 61 -14.40 2.25 4.97
N VAL A 62 -14.82 1.39 5.90
CA VAL A 62 -16.25 1.23 6.23
C VAL A 62 -16.84 2.45 6.95
N LEU A 63 -16.03 3.11 7.78
CA LEU A 63 -16.46 4.26 8.55
C LEU A 63 -16.75 5.51 7.67
N GLY A 64 -16.11 5.63 6.51
CA GLY A 64 -16.33 6.75 5.58
C GLY A 64 -17.40 6.51 4.51
N LEU A 65 -17.83 5.26 4.30
CA LEU A 65 -18.83 4.92 3.28
C LEU A 65 -20.19 5.61 3.53
N PRO A 66 -20.77 5.61 4.74
CA PRO A 66 -22.07 6.24 4.97
C PRO A 66 -22.09 7.72 4.60
N GLN A 67 -21.06 8.48 4.99
CA GLN A 67 -20.95 9.91 4.66
C GLN A 67 -20.83 10.13 3.16
N THR A 68 -20.07 9.27 2.45
CA THR A 68 -19.91 9.36 0.99
C THR A 68 -21.24 9.13 0.27
N PHE A 69 -22.01 8.13 0.69
CA PHE A 69 -23.33 7.84 0.13
C PHE A 69 -24.37 8.91 0.49
N HIS A 70 -24.24 9.53 1.66
CA HIS A 70 -25.08 10.66 2.05
C HIS A 70 -24.80 11.91 1.20
N ALA A 71 -23.52 12.20 0.91
CA ALA A 71 -23.13 13.34 0.10
C ALA A 71 -23.44 13.17 -1.40
N LEU A 72 -23.14 12.00 -1.97
CA LEU A 72 -23.30 11.75 -3.40
C LEU A 72 -24.71 11.28 -3.76
N GLY A 73 -25.40 10.62 -2.82
CA GLY A 73 -26.64 9.88 -3.05
C GLY A 73 -26.37 8.40 -3.39
N PHE A 74 -27.36 7.55 -3.14
CA PHE A 74 -27.19 6.10 -3.22
C PHE A 74 -26.81 5.59 -4.62
N VAL A 75 -27.58 6.01 -5.64
CA VAL A 75 -27.38 5.56 -7.02
C VAL A 75 -26.02 6.00 -7.59
N PRO A 76 -25.67 7.31 -7.60
CA PRO A 76 -24.36 7.74 -8.08
C PRO A 76 -23.21 7.23 -7.19
N GLY A 77 -23.44 7.05 -5.88
CA GLY A 77 -22.51 6.39 -4.94
C GLY A 77 -22.16 4.97 -5.38
N LEU A 78 -23.18 4.16 -5.66
CA LEU A 78 -23.00 2.78 -6.10
C LEU A 78 -22.30 2.68 -7.46
N ILE A 79 -22.66 3.53 -8.42
CA ILE A 79 -22.01 3.58 -9.74
C ILE A 79 -20.52 3.92 -9.58
N SER A 80 -20.20 4.94 -8.78
CA SER A 80 -18.82 5.37 -8.53
C SER A 80 -18.01 4.26 -7.86
N LEU A 81 -18.60 3.56 -6.88
CA LEU A 81 -17.97 2.43 -6.20
C LEU A 81 -17.64 1.30 -7.18
N ILE A 82 -18.58 0.91 -8.05
CA ILE A 82 -18.36 -0.15 -9.05
C ILE A 82 -17.24 0.23 -10.02
N VAL A 83 -17.21 1.49 -10.49
CA VAL A 83 -16.17 1.98 -11.40
C VAL A 83 -14.80 1.95 -10.72
N LEU A 84 -14.71 2.45 -9.49
CA LEU A 84 -13.46 2.45 -8.70
C LEU A 84 -12.98 1.03 -8.38
N CYS A 85 -13.87 0.11 -8.02
CA CYS A 85 -13.53 -1.30 -7.81
C CYS A 85 -13.03 -1.97 -9.09
N SER A 86 -13.65 -1.69 -10.23
CA SER A 86 -13.26 -2.26 -11.52
C SER A 86 -11.87 -1.80 -11.94
N ILE A 87 -11.59 -0.49 -11.86
CA ILE A 87 -10.27 0.04 -12.20
C ILE A 87 -9.20 -0.40 -11.19
N SER A 88 -9.52 -0.45 -9.89
CA SER A 88 -8.60 -0.94 -8.86
C SER A 88 -8.26 -2.42 -9.04
N THR A 89 -9.21 -3.23 -9.52
CA THR A 89 -8.97 -4.64 -9.84
C THR A 89 -8.01 -4.75 -11.03
N TRP A 90 -8.20 -3.90 -12.05
CA TRP A 90 -7.31 -3.84 -13.19
C TRP A 90 -5.89 -3.39 -12.80
N THR A 91 -5.73 -2.37 -11.95
CA THR A 91 -4.42 -1.93 -11.48
C THR A 91 -3.72 -2.99 -10.63
N GLY A 92 -4.45 -3.68 -9.76
CA GLY A 92 -3.94 -4.85 -9.03
C GLY A 92 -3.44 -5.97 -9.95
N TYR A 93 -4.17 -6.25 -11.03
CA TYR A 93 -3.72 -7.21 -12.05
C TYR A 93 -2.42 -6.77 -12.74
N VAL A 94 -2.29 -5.49 -13.11
CA VAL A 94 -1.07 -4.94 -13.72
C VAL A 94 0.13 -5.08 -12.77
N VAL A 95 -0.02 -4.65 -11.52
CA VAL A 95 1.04 -4.72 -10.51
C VAL A 95 1.46 -6.16 -10.24
N GLY A 96 0.49 -7.08 -10.12
CA GLY A 96 0.78 -8.51 -9.94
C GLY A 96 1.57 -9.10 -11.12
N LYS A 97 1.19 -8.77 -12.35
CA LYS A 97 1.89 -9.24 -13.56
C LYS A 97 3.29 -8.66 -13.69
N PHE A 98 3.46 -7.39 -13.34
CA PHE A 98 4.76 -6.73 -13.27
C PHE A 98 5.67 -7.40 -12.25
N ARG A 99 5.17 -7.68 -11.04
CA ARG A 99 5.94 -8.35 -9.97
C ARG A 99 6.43 -9.75 -10.35
N ILE A 100 5.65 -10.49 -11.15
CA ILE A 100 6.05 -11.82 -11.66
C ILE A 100 7.15 -11.71 -12.73
N ARG A 101 7.11 -10.68 -13.58
CA ARG A 101 8.11 -10.44 -14.64
C ARG A 101 9.41 -9.83 -14.14
N HIS A 102 9.34 -9.08 -13.04
CA HIS A 102 10.48 -8.46 -12.39
C HIS A 102 10.67 -9.02 -10.96
N PRO A 103 11.18 -10.26 -10.80
CA PRO A 103 11.32 -10.89 -9.49
C PRO A 103 12.19 -10.11 -8.49
N HIS A 104 13.16 -9.36 -9.00
CA HIS A 104 14.12 -8.54 -8.25
C HIS A 104 13.54 -7.21 -7.72
N VAL A 105 12.30 -6.87 -8.07
CA VAL A 105 11.64 -5.66 -7.55
C VAL A 105 10.83 -6.05 -6.32
N TYR A 106 11.22 -5.51 -5.17
CA TYR A 106 10.61 -5.79 -3.87
C TYR A 106 9.78 -4.63 -3.36
N SER A 107 10.12 -3.40 -3.76
CA SER A 107 9.45 -2.17 -3.34
C SER A 107 8.87 -1.38 -4.51
N ILE A 108 7.86 -0.55 -4.22
CA ILE A 108 7.35 0.42 -5.20
C ILE A 108 8.44 1.45 -5.58
N GLY A 109 9.38 1.72 -4.66
CA GLY A 109 10.56 2.55 -4.94
C GLY A 109 11.43 1.98 -6.06
N GLU A 110 11.78 0.70 -6.01
CA GLU A 110 12.55 0.02 -7.06
C GLU A 110 11.77 -0.07 -8.38
N ALA A 111 10.46 -0.27 -8.31
CA ALA A 111 9.61 -0.20 -9.51
C ALA A 111 9.69 1.21 -10.15
N ALA A 112 9.66 2.26 -9.34
CA ALA A 112 9.86 3.64 -9.79
C ALA A 112 11.30 3.90 -10.27
N GLU A 113 12.31 3.23 -9.71
CA GLU A 113 13.70 3.31 -10.15
C GLU A 113 13.84 2.88 -11.62
N MET A 114 13.16 1.80 -12.01
CA MET A 114 13.20 1.33 -13.39
C MET A 114 12.53 2.31 -14.37
N MET A 115 11.51 3.05 -13.92
CA MET A 115 10.72 3.95 -14.78
C MET A 115 11.24 5.39 -14.81
N PHE A 116 11.80 5.87 -13.70
CA PHE A 116 12.14 7.27 -13.46
C PHE A 116 13.57 7.48 -12.94
N GLY A 117 14.30 6.40 -12.64
CA GLY A 117 15.68 6.45 -12.15
C GLY A 117 15.79 6.65 -10.65
N SER A 118 16.99 6.93 -10.16
CA SER A 118 17.29 7.06 -8.73
C SER A 118 16.45 8.13 -8.03
N VAL A 119 16.20 9.26 -8.69
CA VAL A 119 15.33 10.32 -8.16
C VAL A 119 13.90 9.81 -7.96
N GLY A 120 13.39 9.04 -8.92
CA GLY A 120 12.07 8.42 -8.81
C GLY A 120 11.98 7.41 -7.68
N ARG A 121 13.06 6.68 -7.40
CA ARG A 121 13.14 5.73 -6.29
C ARG A 121 12.96 6.41 -4.94
N GLU A 122 13.75 7.45 -4.67
CA GLU A 122 13.72 8.14 -3.38
C GLU A 122 12.40 8.91 -3.19
N PHE A 123 11.90 9.55 -4.25
CA PHE A 123 10.59 10.23 -4.22
C PHE A 123 9.45 9.24 -3.93
N MET A 124 9.40 8.12 -4.65
CA MET A 124 8.33 7.13 -4.48
C MET A 124 8.43 6.39 -3.14
N GLY A 125 9.65 6.09 -2.70
CA GLY A 125 9.92 5.53 -1.38
C GLY A 125 9.43 6.44 -0.25
N GLY A 126 9.77 7.73 -0.33
CA GLY A 126 9.30 8.76 0.61
C GLY A 126 7.77 8.93 0.60
N ALA A 127 7.16 8.99 -0.59
CA ALA A 127 5.71 9.08 -0.74
C ALA A 127 4.99 7.85 -0.15
N TYR A 128 5.57 6.66 -0.32
CA TYR A 128 4.98 5.42 0.19
C TYR A 128 5.12 5.31 1.72
N TRP A 129 6.26 5.75 2.26
CA TRP A 129 6.44 5.90 3.69
C TRP A 129 5.41 6.89 4.30
N LEU A 130 5.24 8.05 3.66
CA LEU A 130 4.26 9.05 4.08
C LEU A 130 2.83 8.49 4.06
N PHE A 131 2.47 7.74 3.00
CA PHE A 131 1.17 7.09 2.89
C PHE A 131 0.89 6.16 4.07
N TYR A 132 1.86 5.31 4.44
CA TYR A 132 1.71 4.45 5.61
C TYR A 132 1.64 5.22 6.93
N ALA A 133 2.41 6.30 7.08
CA ALA A 133 2.38 7.12 8.28
C ALA A 133 1.03 7.83 8.48
N LEU A 134 0.43 8.31 7.39
CA LEU A 134 -0.92 8.89 7.44
C LEU A 134 -1.99 7.82 7.69
N CYS A 135 -1.92 6.65 7.04
CA CYS A 135 -2.82 5.52 7.30
C CYS A 135 -2.74 5.05 8.77
N TYR A 136 -1.54 5.06 9.35
CA TYR A 136 -1.35 4.80 10.76
C TYR A 136 -2.06 5.86 11.62
N GLY A 137 -1.87 7.15 11.34
CA GLY A 137 -2.60 8.24 12.02
C GLY A 137 -4.13 8.05 11.95
N ALA A 138 -4.67 7.71 10.78
CA ALA A 138 -6.09 7.41 10.60
C ALA A 138 -6.56 6.20 11.44
N SER A 139 -5.71 5.18 11.57
CA SER A 139 -6.01 3.99 12.38
C SER A 139 -6.07 4.30 13.87
N VAL A 140 -5.17 5.13 14.38
CA VAL A 140 -5.18 5.55 15.79
C VAL A 140 -6.36 6.49 16.06
N LEU A 141 -6.75 7.31 15.09
CA LEU A 141 -7.97 8.11 15.17
C LEU A 141 -9.23 7.22 15.22
N THR A 142 -9.33 6.18 14.39
CA THR A 142 -10.41 5.18 14.49
C THR A 142 -10.49 4.55 15.88
N LEU A 143 -9.34 4.21 16.46
CA LEU A 143 -9.28 3.65 17.81
C LEU A 143 -9.81 4.64 18.86
N SER A 144 -9.47 5.92 18.73
CA SER A 144 -9.96 6.96 19.63
C SER A 144 -11.48 7.16 19.53
N ILE A 145 -12.06 7.13 18.31
CA ILE A 145 -13.52 7.21 18.11
C ILE A 145 -14.20 6.04 18.81
N ALA A 146 -13.69 4.82 18.64
CA ALA A 146 -14.25 3.64 19.29
C ALA A 146 -14.20 3.75 20.82
N PHE A 147 -13.09 4.20 21.39
CA PHE A 147 -12.98 4.37 22.84
C PHE A 147 -13.79 5.55 23.38
N ASN A 148 -13.91 6.65 22.64
CA ASN A 148 -14.80 7.76 23.02
C ASN A 148 -16.25 7.29 23.11
N THR A 149 -16.73 6.54 22.13
CA THR A 149 -18.07 5.97 22.15
C THR A 149 -18.27 4.97 23.30
N LEU A 150 -17.28 4.12 23.59
CA LEU A 150 -17.37 3.13 24.67
C LEU A 150 -17.25 3.71 26.07
N SER A 151 -16.53 4.83 26.23
CA SER A 151 -16.24 5.44 27.53
C SER A 151 -17.19 6.60 27.87
N GLU A 152 -18.20 6.87 27.04
CA GLU A 152 -19.06 8.06 27.16
C GLU A 152 -18.23 9.35 27.27
N HIS A 153 -17.20 9.47 26.43
CA HIS A 153 -16.30 10.63 26.34
C HIS A 153 -15.60 10.98 27.67
N ALA A 154 -15.11 9.97 28.39
CA ALA A 154 -14.46 10.14 29.70
C ALA A 154 -13.18 11.00 29.70
N ILE A 155 -12.42 10.98 28.59
CA ILE A 155 -11.20 11.80 28.39
C ILE A 155 -11.18 12.34 26.96
N CYS A 156 -10.43 13.42 26.72
CA CYS A 156 -10.39 14.06 25.40
C CYS A 156 -9.80 13.15 24.31
N THR A 157 -10.22 13.39 23.06
CA THR A 157 -9.85 12.56 21.89
C THR A 157 -8.34 12.46 21.72
N THR A 158 -7.60 13.55 21.91
CA THR A 158 -6.13 13.56 21.81
C THR A 158 -5.47 12.64 22.84
N ALA A 159 -6.04 12.51 24.04
CA ALA A 159 -5.55 11.58 25.06
C ALA A 159 -5.74 10.13 24.61
N TRP A 160 -6.91 9.78 24.06
CA TRP A 160 -7.15 8.46 23.48
C TRP A 160 -6.24 8.15 22.29
N VAL A 161 -5.97 9.13 21.43
CA VAL A 161 -5.00 8.99 20.33
C VAL A 161 -3.60 8.70 20.88
N GLY A 162 -3.17 9.39 21.94
CA GLY A 162 -1.89 9.13 22.61
C GLY A 162 -1.80 7.73 23.21
N ILE A 163 -2.84 7.28 23.91
CA ILE A 163 -2.93 5.91 24.47
C ILE A 163 -2.88 4.88 23.34
N GLY A 164 -3.64 5.09 22.27
CA GLY A 164 -3.65 4.24 21.09
C GLY A 164 -2.29 4.12 20.42
N ALA A 165 -1.53 5.22 20.37
CA ALA A 165 -0.18 5.24 19.83
C ALA A 165 0.79 4.36 20.66
N ILE A 166 0.72 4.47 21.99
CA ILE A 166 1.52 3.66 22.92
C ILE A 166 1.16 2.17 22.81
N ILE A 167 -0.14 1.84 22.82
CA ILE A 167 -0.62 0.47 22.67
C ILE A 167 -0.09 -0.12 21.36
N THR A 168 -0.15 0.64 20.26
CA THR A 168 0.31 0.15 18.96
C THR A 168 1.82 -0.01 18.90
N LEU A 169 2.60 0.84 19.57
CA LEU A 169 4.05 0.64 19.70
C LEU A 169 4.36 -0.70 20.40
N ILE A 170 3.69 -0.96 21.53
CA ILE A 170 3.87 -2.19 22.32
C ILE A 170 3.45 -3.41 21.49
N LEU A 171 2.24 -3.41 20.93
CA LEU A 171 1.75 -4.53 20.11
C LEU A 171 2.56 -4.71 18.82
N GLY A 172 3.00 -3.62 18.20
CA GLY A 172 3.87 -3.64 17.02
C GLY A 172 5.22 -4.31 17.30
N THR A 173 5.81 -4.02 18.47
CA THR A 173 7.04 -4.70 18.91
C THR A 173 6.84 -6.19 19.15
N ALA A 174 5.66 -6.58 19.68
CA ALA A 174 5.32 -7.97 19.92
C ALA A 174 4.94 -8.76 18.65
N THR A 175 4.39 -8.10 17.62
CA THR A 175 3.83 -8.74 16.41
C THR A 175 4.79 -8.81 15.22
N ARG A 176 6.05 -8.36 15.36
CA ARG A 176 7.08 -8.36 14.30
C ARG A 176 7.28 -9.72 13.62
N THR A 177 6.97 -10.83 14.30
CA THR A 177 7.11 -12.19 13.77
C THR A 177 5.75 -12.68 13.25
N MET A 178 5.58 -12.84 11.93
CA MET A 178 4.36 -13.39 11.30
C MET A 178 4.03 -14.86 11.68
N LYS A 179 4.64 -15.41 12.75
CA LYS A 179 4.17 -16.62 13.44
C LYS A 179 3.31 -16.33 14.68
N VAL A 180 3.13 -15.07 15.05
CA VAL A 180 2.25 -14.66 16.18
C VAL A 180 0.77 -14.98 15.94
N MET A 181 0.38 -15.29 14.70
CA MET A 181 -0.96 -15.84 14.40
C MET A 181 -1.08 -17.37 14.61
N SER A 182 0.01 -18.06 15.00
CA SER A 182 0.03 -19.49 15.34
C SER A 182 0.58 -19.67 16.78
N TRP A 183 -0.08 -19.02 17.73
CA TRP A 183 -0.09 -19.28 19.18
C TRP A 183 1.20 -19.21 20.02
N CYS A 184 2.42 -19.43 19.50
CA CYS A 184 3.66 -19.48 20.30
C CYS A 184 4.86 -18.75 19.67
N GLY A 185 4.74 -17.44 19.42
CA GLY A 185 5.83 -16.61 18.88
C GLY A 185 6.83 -16.06 19.91
N TYR A 186 6.58 -16.23 21.21
CA TYR A 186 7.37 -15.57 22.27
C TYR A 186 8.81 -16.08 22.43
N LEU A 187 9.13 -17.29 21.93
CA LEU A 187 10.48 -17.88 22.05
C LEU A 187 11.40 -17.65 20.83
N ALA A 188 10.90 -17.04 19.75
CA ALA A 188 11.69 -16.77 18.55
C ALA A 188 12.59 -15.51 18.66
N ILE A 189 12.67 -14.90 19.84
CA ILE A 189 13.51 -13.73 20.13
C ILE A 189 15.01 -14.10 20.19
N ALA A 190 15.36 -15.38 20.22
CA ALA A 190 16.71 -15.83 20.55
C ALA A 190 17.67 -16.10 19.38
N SER A 191 17.25 -16.12 18.11
CA SER A 191 18.09 -16.76 17.07
C SER A 191 19.00 -15.85 16.23
N LYS A 192 18.99 -14.51 16.36
CA LYS A 192 20.07 -13.58 15.94
C LYS A 192 19.68 -12.10 16.14
N ASN A 193 19.75 -11.59 17.38
CA ASN A 193 19.49 -10.17 17.64
C ASN A 193 20.76 -9.32 17.44
N SER A 194 21.01 -8.85 16.21
CA SER A 194 21.92 -7.72 16.03
C SER A 194 21.26 -6.46 16.60
N PHE A 195 21.95 -5.77 17.51
CA PHE A 195 21.50 -4.49 18.09
C PHE A 195 21.13 -3.48 16.99
N VAL A 196 21.85 -3.50 15.86
CA VAL A 196 21.59 -2.65 14.70
C VAL A 196 20.21 -2.92 14.11
N HIS A 197 19.80 -4.17 13.96
CA HIS A 197 18.50 -4.54 13.38
C HIS A 197 17.31 -4.18 14.29
N TRP A 198 17.50 -4.30 15.62
CA TRP A 198 16.49 -3.87 16.59
C TRP A 198 16.42 -2.35 16.68
N SER A 199 17.56 -1.68 16.77
CA SER A 199 17.63 -0.22 16.85
C SER A 199 17.01 0.45 15.63
N THR A 200 17.39 0.02 14.41
CA THR A 200 16.82 0.58 13.17
C THR A 200 15.31 0.40 13.09
N TRP A 201 14.80 -0.77 13.48
CA TRP A 201 13.37 -1.06 13.43
C TRP A 201 12.57 -0.27 14.47
N VAL A 202 13.03 -0.23 15.72
CA VAL A 202 12.37 0.56 16.79
C VAL A 202 12.39 2.03 16.40
N SER A 203 13.52 2.54 15.92
CA SER A 203 13.65 3.92 15.45
C SER A 203 12.64 4.21 14.34
N MET A 204 12.56 3.35 13.32
CA MET A 204 11.64 3.54 12.19
C MET A 204 10.17 3.54 12.64
N MET A 205 9.80 2.61 13.53
CA MET A 205 8.44 2.54 14.09
C MET A 205 8.11 3.77 14.92
N THR A 206 9.00 4.19 15.83
CA THR A 206 8.79 5.38 16.64
C THR A 206 8.61 6.63 15.78
N ILE A 207 9.37 6.78 14.69
CA ILE A 207 9.19 7.92 13.76
C ILE A 207 7.80 7.91 13.12
N VAL A 208 7.34 6.76 12.62
CA VAL A 208 5.98 6.63 12.03
C VAL A 208 4.91 6.93 13.08
N ILE A 209 5.09 6.45 14.31
CA ILE A 209 4.13 6.61 15.39
C ILE A 209 4.02 8.06 15.83
N VAL A 210 5.15 8.72 16.05
CA VAL A 210 5.18 10.15 16.40
C VAL A 210 4.58 10.98 15.27
N PHE A 211 4.95 10.70 14.01
CA PHE A 211 4.39 11.42 12.87
C PHE A 211 2.87 11.24 12.78
N GLY A 212 2.37 10.01 12.86
CA GLY A 212 0.93 9.75 12.79
C GLY A 212 0.16 10.30 13.98
N PHE A 213 0.74 10.31 15.18
CA PHE A 213 0.15 10.99 16.35
C PHE A 213 -0.01 12.49 16.12
N VAL A 214 1.03 13.14 15.57
CA VAL A 214 0.97 14.57 15.23
C VAL A 214 -0.10 14.84 14.20
N ILE A 215 -0.17 14.05 13.12
CA ILE A 215 -1.19 14.23 12.08
C ILE A 215 -2.60 13.96 12.62
N ALA A 216 -2.80 12.89 13.38
CA ALA A 216 -4.10 12.57 13.98
C ALA A 216 -4.57 13.66 14.96
N SER A 217 -3.64 14.34 15.65
CA SER A 217 -3.95 15.46 16.55
C SER A 217 -4.13 16.79 15.81
N ALA A 218 -3.53 16.94 14.63
CA ALA A 218 -3.66 18.12 13.77
C ALA A 218 -4.90 18.06 12.86
N ILE A 219 -5.38 16.87 12.50
CA ILE A 219 -6.60 16.66 11.74
C ILE A 219 -7.42 15.59 12.50
N PRO A 220 -8.09 15.96 13.60
CA PRO A 220 -8.84 15.01 14.44
C PRO A 220 -10.17 14.57 13.80
N PHE A 221 -10.31 14.70 12.47
CA PHE A 221 -11.49 14.33 11.70
C PHE A 221 -11.18 13.14 10.80
N PHE A 222 -11.76 12.00 11.12
CA PHE A 222 -11.46 10.76 10.42
C PHE A 222 -11.78 10.83 8.92
N ASN A 223 -12.94 11.38 8.54
CA ASN A 223 -13.36 11.43 7.15
C ASN A 223 -12.53 12.43 6.32
N ASN A 224 -12.14 13.58 6.88
CA ASN A 224 -11.29 14.55 6.19
C ASN A 224 -9.86 14.02 6.03
N LEU A 225 -9.32 13.36 7.07
CA LEU A 225 -8.02 12.72 7.01
C LEU A 225 -8.00 11.60 5.96
N LEU A 226 -9.02 10.73 5.93
CA LEU A 226 -9.14 9.71 4.90
C LEU A 226 -9.29 10.29 3.49
N ALA A 227 -10.09 11.34 3.32
CA ALA A 227 -10.25 12.00 2.03
C ALA A 227 -8.91 12.56 1.53
N LEU A 228 -8.12 13.19 2.42
CA LEU A 228 -6.79 13.70 2.11
C LEU A 228 -5.82 12.57 1.74
N ILE A 229 -5.77 11.49 2.53
CA ILE A 229 -4.92 10.31 2.26
C ILE A 229 -5.28 9.69 0.92
N GLY A 230 -6.58 9.46 0.69
CA GLY A 230 -7.12 8.84 -0.50
C GLY A 230 -6.82 9.65 -1.76
N ALA A 231 -7.02 10.97 -1.72
CA ALA A 231 -6.77 11.84 -2.87
C ALA A 231 -5.27 12.06 -3.13
N LEU A 232 -4.48 12.36 -2.10
CA LEU A 232 -3.07 12.72 -2.31
C LEU A 232 -2.23 11.49 -2.72
N LEU A 233 -2.30 10.43 -1.92
CA LEU A 233 -1.39 9.29 -2.03
C LEU A 233 -2.12 8.03 -2.47
N GLY A 234 -3.35 7.80 -2.02
CA GLY A 234 -4.17 6.66 -2.43
C GLY A 234 -4.33 6.58 -3.94
N THR A 235 -4.80 7.63 -4.59
CA THR A 235 -4.93 7.65 -6.06
C THR A 235 -3.61 7.59 -6.80
N SER A 236 -2.53 8.11 -6.22
CA SER A 236 -1.19 7.98 -6.79
C SER A 236 -0.75 6.51 -6.87
N PHE A 237 -0.87 5.76 -5.77
CA PHE A 237 -0.47 4.35 -5.70
C PHE A 237 -1.47 3.38 -6.33
N THR A 238 -2.76 3.72 -6.34
CA THR A 238 -3.80 2.85 -6.87
C THR A 238 -4.04 3.04 -8.36
N LEU A 239 -3.85 4.25 -8.91
CA LEU A 239 -4.18 4.57 -10.31
C LEU A 239 -2.96 5.04 -11.12
N ILE A 240 -2.26 6.09 -10.66
CA ILE A 240 -1.22 6.75 -11.46
C ILE A 240 -0.02 5.82 -11.66
N VAL A 241 0.55 5.28 -10.57
CA VAL A 241 1.73 4.41 -10.65
C VAL A 241 1.43 3.12 -11.43
N PRO A 242 0.34 2.36 -11.15
CA PRO A 242 -0.02 1.20 -11.97
C PRO A 242 -0.33 1.54 -13.43
N GLY A 243 -0.93 2.69 -13.71
CA GLY A 243 -1.12 3.17 -15.08
C GLY A 243 0.22 3.35 -15.79
N CYS A 244 1.19 4.01 -15.16
CA CYS A 244 2.53 4.17 -15.70
C CYS A 244 3.26 2.82 -15.83
N LEU A 245 3.12 1.90 -14.88
CA LEU A 245 3.66 0.53 -14.96
C LEU A 245 3.08 -0.25 -16.15
N ALA A 246 1.78 -0.13 -16.41
CA ALA A 246 1.13 -0.75 -17.57
C ALA A 246 1.73 -0.25 -18.89
N LEU A 247 2.01 1.06 -18.99
CA LEU A 247 2.64 1.66 -20.17
C LEU A 247 4.10 1.26 -20.32
N TYR A 248 4.85 1.22 -19.21
CA TYR A 248 6.24 0.76 -19.17
C TYR A 248 6.35 -0.68 -19.67
N GLU A 249 5.53 -1.59 -19.15
CA GLU A 249 5.46 -2.99 -19.59
C GLU A 249 5.07 -3.12 -21.07
N MET A 250 4.10 -2.33 -21.52
CA MET A 250 3.68 -2.33 -22.91
C MET A 250 4.80 -1.84 -23.84
N SER A 251 5.63 -0.89 -23.40
CA SER A 251 6.76 -0.38 -24.18
C SER A 251 7.76 -1.48 -24.52
N GLY A 252 7.91 -2.49 -23.65
CA GLY A 252 8.95 -3.52 -23.76
C GLY A 252 10.36 -2.91 -23.84
N TYR A 253 10.54 -1.77 -23.18
CA TYR A 253 11.79 -1.02 -23.18
C TYR A 253 12.82 -1.73 -22.30
N GLU A 254 13.96 -2.07 -22.90
CA GLU A 254 15.15 -2.52 -22.20
C GLU A 254 16.15 -1.37 -22.13
N LYS A 255 16.49 -0.94 -20.92
CA LYS A 255 17.40 0.18 -20.70
C LYS A 255 18.80 -0.19 -21.19
N LYS A 256 19.34 0.58 -22.15
CA LYS A 256 20.74 0.44 -22.60
C LYS A 256 21.64 1.45 -21.89
N ASN A 257 22.94 1.14 -21.82
CA ASN A 257 23.94 2.04 -21.26
C ASN A 257 23.97 3.36 -22.05
N GLY A 258 23.67 4.48 -21.36
CA GLY A 258 23.61 5.83 -21.94
C GLY A 258 22.21 6.36 -22.22
N ASP A 259 21.17 5.50 -22.16
CA ASP A 259 19.80 5.95 -22.40
C ASP A 259 19.22 6.69 -21.18
N SER A 260 18.46 7.76 -21.44
CA SER A 260 17.67 8.44 -20.41
C SER A 260 16.56 7.52 -19.91
N THR A 261 16.30 7.52 -18.59
CA THR A 261 15.31 6.62 -17.99
C THR A 261 13.89 6.84 -18.51
N LEU A 262 13.57 8.00 -19.10
CA LEU A 262 12.26 8.30 -19.68
C LEU A 262 12.08 7.83 -21.13
N MET A 263 13.09 7.20 -21.76
CA MET A 263 13.03 6.77 -23.16
C MET A 263 12.00 5.67 -23.44
N TRP A 264 11.49 4.99 -22.39
CA TRP A 264 10.37 4.06 -22.53
C TRP A 264 9.10 4.74 -23.06
N ILE A 265 8.89 6.03 -22.77
CA ILE A 265 7.72 6.80 -23.26
C ILE A 265 7.75 6.91 -24.78
N SER A 266 8.92 7.25 -25.35
CA SER A 266 9.12 7.29 -26.79
C SER A 266 8.92 5.90 -27.41
N SER A 267 9.35 4.86 -26.72
CA SER A 267 9.18 3.47 -27.15
C SER A 267 7.71 3.02 -27.18
N CYS A 268 6.85 3.56 -26.30
CA CYS A 268 5.41 3.31 -26.34
C CYS A 268 4.79 3.70 -27.69
N LYS A 269 5.23 4.82 -28.29
CA LYS A 269 4.71 5.32 -29.58
C LYS A 269 4.92 4.34 -30.72
N ASN A 270 5.97 3.50 -30.67
CA ASN A 270 6.25 2.53 -31.71
C ASN A 270 5.46 1.22 -31.52
N ARG A 271 4.97 0.94 -30.30
CA ARG A 271 4.38 -0.35 -29.91
C ARG A 271 2.87 -0.32 -29.72
N TRP A 272 2.27 0.86 -29.58
CA TRP A 272 0.83 1.03 -29.29
C TRP A 272 -0.13 0.44 -30.34
N LYS A 273 0.21 0.49 -31.63
CA LYS A 273 -0.65 0.01 -32.75
C LYS A 273 -0.40 -1.44 -33.15
N VAL A 274 0.59 -2.11 -32.54
CA VAL A 274 0.99 -3.47 -32.93
C VAL A 274 -0.08 -4.52 -32.60
N SER A 275 -0.83 -4.32 -31.52
CA SER A 275 -1.84 -5.28 -31.07
C SER A 275 -3.07 -4.57 -30.49
N ARG A 276 -4.26 -5.16 -30.71
CA ARG A 276 -5.51 -4.71 -30.06
C ARG A 276 -5.38 -4.66 -28.54
N LYS A 277 -4.60 -5.58 -27.94
CA LYS A 277 -4.33 -5.60 -26.50
C LYS A 277 -3.54 -4.37 -26.05
N ASN A 278 -2.52 -3.95 -26.81
CA ASN A 278 -1.71 -2.77 -26.49
C ASN A 278 -2.56 -1.49 -26.56
N TYR A 279 -3.43 -1.39 -27.56
CA TYR A 279 -4.36 -0.26 -27.66
C TYR A 279 -5.30 -0.15 -26.44
N ILE A 280 -5.88 -1.28 -26.01
CA ILE A 280 -6.74 -1.32 -24.82
C ILE A 280 -5.93 -0.95 -23.56
N THR A 281 -4.76 -1.55 -23.37
CA THR A 281 -3.88 -1.23 -22.22
C THR A 281 -3.52 0.24 -22.18
N LEU A 282 -3.15 0.83 -23.31
CA LEU A 282 -2.85 2.25 -23.40
C LEU A 282 -4.05 3.11 -23.00
N PHE A 283 -5.23 2.81 -23.55
CA PHE A 283 -6.45 3.58 -23.26
C PHE A 283 -6.79 3.54 -21.76
N VAL A 284 -6.83 2.33 -21.17
CA VAL A 284 -7.15 2.16 -19.75
C VAL A 284 -6.09 2.77 -18.84
N ALA A 285 -4.81 2.61 -19.17
CA ALA A 285 -3.71 3.21 -18.42
C ALA A 285 -3.71 4.74 -18.48
N THR A 286 -3.93 5.31 -19.66
CA THR A 286 -4.03 6.76 -19.84
C THR A 286 -5.24 7.31 -19.10
N PHE A 287 -6.38 6.64 -19.18
CA PHE A 287 -7.57 6.98 -18.40
C PHE A 287 -7.27 6.93 -16.90
N ALA A 288 -6.62 5.88 -16.39
CA ALA A 288 -6.24 5.76 -14.99
C ALA A 288 -5.31 6.89 -14.53
N ILE A 289 -4.32 7.27 -15.33
CA ILE A 289 -3.39 8.37 -15.02
C ILE A 289 -4.14 9.71 -14.99
N VAL A 290 -4.95 10.01 -16.00
CA VAL A 290 -5.69 11.28 -16.08
C VAL A 290 -6.74 11.38 -14.98
N PHE A 291 -7.53 10.32 -14.78
CA PHE A 291 -8.54 10.26 -13.74
C PHE A 291 -7.91 10.31 -12.33
N GLY A 292 -6.82 9.58 -12.12
CA GLY A 292 -6.06 9.63 -10.86
C GLY A 292 -5.45 11.01 -10.60
N SER A 293 -4.90 11.68 -11.62
CA SER A 293 -4.38 13.04 -11.49
C SER A 293 -5.49 14.05 -11.19
N PHE A 294 -6.66 13.88 -11.81
CA PHE A 294 -7.83 14.69 -11.51
C PHE A 294 -8.29 14.53 -10.06
N ILE A 295 -8.42 13.29 -9.56
CA ILE A 295 -8.78 13.03 -8.16
C ILE A 295 -7.71 13.56 -7.21
N LEU A 296 -6.43 13.43 -7.55
CA LEU A 296 -5.35 13.99 -6.75
C LEU A 296 -5.52 15.49 -6.58
N VAL A 297 -5.64 16.24 -7.67
CA VAL A 297 -5.75 17.70 -7.58
C VAL A 297 -7.07 18.13 -6.95
N SER A 298 -8.20 17.68 -7.47
CA SER A 298 -9.53 18.11 -7.01
C SER A 298 -9.88 17.58 -5.62
N GLY A 299 -9.51 16.32 -5.34
CA GLY A 299 -9.76 15.68 -4.05
C GLY A 299 -8.87 16.23 -2.94
N THR A 300 -7.58 16.51 -3.22
CA THR A 300 -6.73 17.17 -2.23
C THR A 300 -7.23 18.59 -1.96
N TYR A 301 -7.61 19.36 -2.99
CA TYR A 301 -8.20 20.67 -2.80
C TYR A 301 -9.47 20.61 -1.93
N GLY A 302 -10.41 19.72 -2.26
CA GLY A 302 -11.65 19.54 -1.49
C GLY A 302 -11.40 19.10 -0.05
N ALA A 303 -10.45 18.19 0.18
CA ALA A 303 -10.09 17.75 1.54
C ALA A 303 -9.47 18.89 2.35
N VAL A 304 -8.57 19.68 1.77
CA VAL A 304 -7.98 20.85 2.44
C VAL A 304 -9.04 21.89 2.76
N GLN A 305 -9.95 22.17 1.83
CA GLN A 305 -11.06 23.09 2.07
C GLN A 305 -11.96 22.62 3.21
N SER A 306 -12.36 21.35 3.23
CA SER A 306 -13.16 20.78 4.34
C SER A 306 -12.45 20.85 5.70
N ILE A 307 -11.11 20.77 5.71
CA ILE A 307 -10.32 20.94 6.94
C ILE A 307 -10.35 22.42 7.37
N MET A 308 -10.13 23.36 6.45
CA MET A 308 -10.18 24.79 6.74
C MET A 308 -11.55 25.22 7.26
N ASP A 309 -12.62 24.82 6.57
CA ASP A 309 -14.00 25.14 6.95
C ASP A 309 -14.34 24.57 8.35
N ALA A 310 -13.81 23.41 8.70
CA ALA A 310 -13.99 22.82 10.04
C ALA A 310 -13.31 23.66 11.13
N TYR A 311 -12.10 24.15 10.88
CA TYR A 311 -11.40 25.05 11.81
C TYR A 311 -12.06 26.43 11.92
N GLU A 312 -12.54 27.00 10.81
CA GLU A 312 -13.19 28.31 10.81
C GLU A 312 -14.55 28.31 11.52
N ASN A 313 -15.35 27.26 11.34
CA ASN A 313 -16.66 27.12 11.98
C ASN A 313 -16.57 26.76 13.47
N GLY A 314 -15.37 26.58 14.01
CA GLY A 314 -15.14 26.27 15.42
C GLY A 314 -15.57 24.85 15.83
N THR A 315 -15.70 23.93 14.88
CA THR A 315 -15.93 22.50 15.21
C THR A 315 -14.69 21.87 15.85
N VAL A 316 -13.51 22.47 15.65
CA VAL A 316 -12.29 22.25 16.43
C VAL A 316 -11.75 23.60 16.87
N SER A 317 -11.49 23.75 18.17
CA SER A 317 -10.93 24.96 18.75
C SER A 317 -9.49 25.21 18.32
N ARG A 318 -8.58 24.22 18.49
CA ARG A 318 -7.17 24.25 18.09
C ARG A 318 -6.61 22.83 17.91
N ALA A 319 -5.53 22.72 17.13
CA ALA A 319 -4.73 21.49 17.08
C ALA A 319 -4.19 21.16 18.48
N PHE A 320 -4.25 19.88 18.86
CA PHE A 320 -3.89 19.37 20.20
C PHE A 320 -4.75 19.90 21.36
N ASP A 321 -5.93 20.48 21.10
CA ASP A 321 -6.82 20.85 22.21
C ASP A 321 -7.42 19.60 22.85
N CYS A 322 -7.60 19.64 24.18
CA CYS A 322 -8.21 18.55 24.94
C CYS A 322 -9.74 18.68 24.90
N ALA A 323 -10.25 18.76 23.67
CA ALA A 323 -11.67 18.74 23.34
C ALA A 323 -12.08 17.35 22.84
N ASP A 324 -13.39 17.12 22.87
CA ASP A 324 -14.01 15.98 22.20
C ASP A 324 -14.26 16.34 20.73
N ASN A 325 -13.62 15.59 19.84
CA ASN A 325 -13.62 15.82 18.38
C ASN A 325 -14.11 14.60 17.58
N SER A 326 -14.76 13.62 18.25
CA SER A 326 -15.27 12.39 17.63
C SER A 326 -16.75 12.45 17.25
#